data_AF-A0A968KH60-F1
#
_entry.id   AF-A0A968KH60-F1
#
_cell.length_a   1.000
_cell.length_b   1.000
_cell.length_c   1.000
_cell.angle_alpha   90.00
_cell.angle_beta   90.00
_cell.angle_gamma   90.00
#
_symmetry.space_group_name_H-M   'P 1'
#
loop_
_entity.id
_entity.type
_entity.pdbx_description
1 polymer ?
#
loop_
_entity_poly.entity_id
_entity_poly.type
_entity_poly.pdbx_seq_one_letter_code
_entity_poly.pdbx_strand_id
1 'polypeptide(L)'
;FFPATDWVLGLNLNFQEDDYPNSEMGLRYARIQDATLDASYVPSEQVNTYAFYTVQRSQFEQNGRSHNPFAAGSETDPTRNWRVDFDEWTHTVGVGSSLTFLENRLTWSTDYSFS
;
A
#
# COMPACT_ATOMS: atom_id res chain seq x y z
N PHE A 1 10.87 -34.02 6.69
CA PHE A 1 10.25 -33.07 7.62
C PHE A 1 9.32 -32.21 6.78
N PHE A 2 8.02 -32.51 6.78
CA PHE A 2 7.02 -31.68 6.10
C PHE A 2 6.55 -30.63 7.14
N PRO A 3 6.38 -29.36 6.77
CA PRO A 3 5.81 -28.38 7.70
C PRO A 3 4.44 -28.88 8.19
N ALA A 4 4.13 -28.60 9.45
CA ALA A 4 2.81 -28.90 10.02
C ALA A 4 1.74 -28.27 9.11
N THR A 5 0.72 -29.05 8.74
CA THR A 5 -0.39 -28.68 7.85
C THR A 5 -1.17 -27.45 8.29
N ASP A 6 -0.89 -26.98 9.51
CA ASP A 6 -1.65 -25.94 10.20
C ASP A 6 -1.03 -24.56 9.94
N TRP A 7 0.18 -24.47 9.37
CA TRP A 7 0.85 -23.21 9.06
C TRP A 7 0.96 -22.98 7.56
N VAL A 8 0.62 -21.76 7.14
CA VAL A 8 0.86 -21.26 5.79
C VAL A 8 1.70 -20.00 5.89
N LEU A 9 2.77 -19.93 5.12
CA LEU A 9 3.63 -18.76 5.02
C LEU A 9 3.56 -18.20 3.60
N GLY A 10 3.41 -16.89 3.47
CA GLY A 10 3.32 -16.18 2.20
C GLY A 10 4.39 -15.08 2.10
N LEU A 11 4.94 -14.93 0.90
CA LEU A 11 5.74 -13.78 0.51
C LEU A 11 5.14 -13.20 -0.76
N ASN A 12 4.73 -11.95 -0.72
CA ASN A 12 4.20 -11.22 -1.87
C ASN A 12 5.11 -10.04 -2.19
N LEU A 13 5.52 -9.93 -3.44
CA LEU A 13 6.29 -8.79 -3.95
C LEU A 13 5.45 -8.13 -5.06
N ASN A 14 5.22 -6.83 -4.95
CA ASN A 14 4.55 -6.04 -5.97
C ASN A 14 5.47 -4.94 -6.49
N PHE A 15 5.37 -4.68 -7.80
CA PHE A 15 6.05 -3.59 -8.45
C PHE A 15 5.10 -2.96 -9.47
N GLN A 16 4.86 -1.67 -9.31
CA GLN A 16 4.10 -0.86 -10.25
C GLN A 16 4.94 0.35 -10.66
N GLU A 17 4.94 0.65 -11.95
CA GLU A 17 5.60 1.81 -12.51
C GLU A 17 4.72 2.41 -13.61
N ASP A 18 4.45 3.71 -13.49
CA ASP A 18 3.68 4.49 -14.43
C ASP A 18 4.50 5.71 -14.87
N ASP A 19 4.79 5.76 -16.17
CA ASP A 19 5.53 6.84 -16.82
C ASP A 19 4.61 7.69 -17.70
N TYR A 20 4.64 9.01 -17.52
CA TYR A 20 3.86 9.97 -18.31
C TYR A 20 4.79 10.93 -19.07
N PRO A 21 5.51 10.46 -20.12
CA PRO A 21 6.57 11.23 -20.77
C PRO A 21 6.06 12.49 -21.47
N ASN A 22 4.81 12.48 -21.92
CA ASN A 22 4.18 13.61 -22.62
C ASN A 22 3.45 14.57 -21.66
N SER A 23 3.48 14.33 -20.35
CA SER A 23 2.88 15.24 -19.38
C SER A 23 3.89 16.31 -18.98
N GLU A 24 3.66 17.54 -19.43
CA GLU A 24 4.48 18.70 -19.01
C GLU A 24 4.15 19.16 -17.58
N MET A 25 2.88 18.99 -17.18
CA MET A 25 2.32 19.38 -15.88
C MET A 25 1.56 18.20 -15.26
N GLY A 26 1.38 18.21 -13.93
CA GLY A 26 0.76 17.11 -13.19
C GLY A 26 1.75 16.00 -12.85
N LEU A 27 1.23 14.81 -12.56
CA LEU A 27 2.02 13.62 -12.27
C LEU A 27 2.79 13.19 -13.52
N ARG A 28 4.10 13.04 -13.38
CA ARG A 28 5.01 12.66 -14.47
C ARG A 28 5.54 11.24 -14.34
N TYR A 29 5.67 10.79 -13.11
CA TYR A 29 6.23 9.49 -12.76
C TYR A 29 5.62 9.01 -11.45
N ALA A 30 5.27 7.73 -11.40
CA ALA A 30 4.89 7.04 -10.18
C ALA A 30 5.52 5.65 -10.16
N ARG A 31 6.22 5.32 -9.06
CA ARG A 31 6.69 3.95 -8.80
C ARG A 31 6.28 3.56 -7.40
N ILE A 32 5.66 2.39 -7.28
CA ILE A 32 5.27 1.79 -6.01
C ILE A 32 5.88 0.39 -5.95
N GLN A 33 6.51 0.07 -4.84
CA GLN A 33 7.14 -1.23 -4.60
C GLN A 33 6.70 -1.75 -3.24
N ASP A 34 6.14 -2.95 -3.20
CA ASP A 34 5.65 -3.58 -1.98
C ASP A 34 6.34 -4.91 -1.73
N ALA A 35 6.67 -5.16 -0.47
CA ALA A 35 7.07 -6.48 0.00
C ALA A 35 6.25 -6.83 1.24
N THR A 36 5.43 -7.89 1.14
CA THR A 36 4.60 -8.40 2.24
C THR A 36 5.05 -9.80 2.63
N LEU A 37 5.33 -9.98 3.91
CA LEU A 37 5.51 -11.29 4.52
C LEU A 37 4.29 -11.58 5.39
N ASP A 38 3.67 -12.73 5.19
CA ASP A 38 2.48 -13.15 5.94
C ASP A 38 2.60 -14.59 6.47
N ALA A 39 1.90 -14.82 7.57
CA ALA A 39 1.78 -16.12 8.20
C ALA A 39 0.34 -16.34 8.65
N SER A 40 -0.20 -17.53 8.38
CA SER A 40 -1.51 -17.97 8.84
C SER A 40 -1.37 -19.28 9.61
N TYR A 41 -2.13 -19.42 10.69
CA TYR A 41 -2.18 -20.58 11.56
C TYR A 41 -3.62 -21.05 11.73
N VAL A 42 -3.88 -22.30 11.32
CA VAL A 42 -5.18 -22.97 11.33
C VAL A 42 -5.06 -24.29 12.09
N PRO A 43 -5.01 -24.24 13.44
CA PRO A 43 -4.87 -25.45 14.26
C PRO A 43 -6.10 -26.36 14.25
N SER A 44 -7.26 -25.83 13.85
CA SER A 44 -8.50 -26.59 13.71
C SER A 44 -9.46 -25.87 12.76
N GLU A 45 -10.56 -26.52 12.39
CA GLU A 45 -11.60 -25.91 11.54
C GLU A 45 -12.30 -24.69 12.19
N GLN A 46 -12.17 -24.53 13.51
CA GLN A 46 -12.84 -23.48 14.27
C GLN A 46 -11.99 -22.24 14.48
N VAL A 47 -10.67 -22.33 14.29
CA VAL A 47 -9.73 -21.25 14.64
C VAL A 47 -8.83 -20.97 13.46
N ASN A 48 -8.76 -19.70 13.07
CA ASN A 48 -7.77 -19.22 12.11
C ASN A 48 -7.22 -17.89 12.62
N THR A 49 -5.90 -17.77 12.65
CA THR A 49 -5.20 -16.54 13.04
C THR A 49 -4.16 -16.24 11.98
N TYR A 50 -4.02 -14.97 11.62
CA TYR A 50 -3.00 -14.54 10.67
C TYR A 50 -2.32 -13.27 11.14
N ALA A 51 -1.09 -13.06 10.67
CA ALA A 51 -0.35 -11.83 10.82
C ALA A 51 0.41 -11.52 9.54
N PHE A 52 0.61 -10.25 9.25
CA PHE A 52 1.38 -9.80 8.10
C PHE A 52 2.18 -8.53 8.42
N TYR A 53 3.24 -8.34 7.64
CA TYR A 53 4.04 -7.13 7.63
C TYR A 53 4.35 -6.73 6.19
N THR A 54 4.03 -5.50 5.83
CA THR A 54 4.24 -4.92 4.50
C THR A 54 5.18 -3.73 4.61
N VAL A 55 6.19 -3.70 3.74
CA VAL A 55 7.01 -2.52 3.50
C VAL A 55 6.70 -2.03 2.09
N GLN A 56 6.26 -0.77 2.00
CA GLN A 56 5.98 -0.10 0.74
C GLN A 56 6.95 1.06 0.56
N ARG A 57 7.50 1.21 -0.63
CA ARG A 57 8.17 2.45 -1.07
C ARG A 57 7.37 3.07 -2.19
N SER A 58 7.03 4.35 -2.03
CA SER A 58 6.32 5.13 -3.03
C SER A 58 7.17 6.30 -3.50
N GLN A 59 7.34 6.42 -4.81
CA GLN A 59 8.10 7.48 -5.44
C GLN A 59 7.23 8.18 -6.47
N PHE A 60 7.10 9.51 -6.38
CA PHE A 60 6.31 10.31 -7.33
C PHE A 60 7.06 11.55 -7.77
N GLU A 61 6.95 11.90 -9.05
CA GLU A 61 7.39 13.20 -9.59
C GLU A 61 6.16 13.97 -10.06
N GLN A 62 5.98 15.19 -9.57
CA GLN A 62 4.90 16.07 -10.00
C GLN A 62 5.42 17.47 -10.33
N ASN A 63 4.98 17.97 -11.47
CA ASN A 63 5.15 19.37 -11.85
C ASN A 63 3.84 20.14 -11.67
N GLY A 64 3.95 21.42 -11.35
CA GLY A 64 2.82 22.32 -11.33
C GLY A 64 3.22 23.76 -11.58
N ARG A 65 2.22 24.64 -11.59
CA ARG A 65 2.41 26.08 -11.73
C ARG A 65 1.51 26.81 -10.74
N SER A 66 2.08 27.78 -10.05
CA SER A 66 1.29 28.69 -9.22
C SER A 66 0.63 29.77 -10.08
N HIS A 67 -0.66 29.99 -9.90
CA HIS A 67 -1.42 31.04 -10.60
C HIS A 67 -1.77 32.19 -9.63
N ASN A 68 -1.66 33.44 -10.09
CA ASN A 68 -2.18 34.60 -9.36
C ASN A 68 -3.37 35.18 -10.12
N PRO A 69 -4.61 35.05 -9.61
CA PRO A 69 -5.80 35.50 -10.31
C PRO A 69 -5.87 37.03 -10.50
N PHE A 70 -5.04 37.80 -9.79
CA PHE A 70 -4.97 39.26 -9.89
C PHE A 70 -3.82 39.76 -10.79
N ALA A 71 -3.03 38.86 -11.38
CA ALA A 71 -1.94 39.21 -12.29
C ALA A 71 -2.15 38.50 -13.64
N ALA A 72 -2.47 39.28 -14.67
CA ALA A 72 -2.64 38.79 -16.04
C ALA A 72 -1.36 38.11 -16.56
N GLY A 73 -1.51 36.95 -17.23
CA GLY A 73 -0.40 36.19 -17.79
C GLY A 73 0.29 35.24 -16.80
N SER A 74 -0.08 35.26 -15.51
CA SER A 74 0.52 34.40 -14.49
C SER A 74 0.23 32.91 -14.70
N GLU A 75 -0.82 32.56 -15.43
CA GLU A 75 -1.18 31.21 -15.86
C GLU A 75 -0.19 30.61 -16.87
N THR A 76 0.53 31.47 -17.62
CA THR A 76 1.54 31.05 -18.61
C THR A 76 2.98 31.31 -18.16
N ASP A 77 3.17 31.95 -17.01
CA ASP A 77 4.48 32.39 -16.52
C ASP A 77 5.35 31.19 -16.04
N PRO A 78 6.43 30.84 -16.76
CA PRO A 78 7.27 29.70 -16.42
C PRO A 78 8.08 29.91 -15.13
N THR A 79 8.26 31.15 -14.68
CA THR A 79 8.98 31.44 -13.42
C THR A 79 8.18 31.01 -12.18
N ARG A 80 6.90 30.68 -12.36
CA ARG A 80 5.99 30.17 -11.34
C ARG A 80 5.82 28.64 -11.38
N ASN A 81 6.55 27.97 -12.25
CA ASN A 81 6.60 26.52 -12.27
C ASN A 81 7.28 26.02 -10.99
N TRP A 82 6.76 24.93 -10.46
CA TRP A 82 7.33 24.20 -9.36
C TRP A 82 7.36 22.72 -9.67
N ARG A 83 8.23 22.01 -8.96
CA ARG A 83 8.36 20.56 -9.00
C ARG A 83 8.41 20.04 -7.58
N VAL A 84 7.75 18.90 -7.36
CA VAL A 84 7.84 18.14 -6.13
C VAL A 84 8.20 16.70 -6.47
N ASP A 85 9.20 16.19 -5.77
CA ASP A 85 9.59 14.79 -5.78
C ASP A 85 9.21 14.20 -4.41
N PHE A 86 8.38 13.17 -4.40
CA PHE A 86 8.02 12.42 -3.21
C PHE A 86 8.79 11.09 -3.20
N ASP A 87 9.39 10.74 -2.06
CA ASP A 87 9.96 9.43 -1.78
C ASP A 87 9.57 9.07 -0.34
N GLU A 88 8.66 8.13 -0.20
CA GLU A 88 8.05 7.76 1.07
C GLU A 88 8.17 6.25 1.29
N TRP A 89 8.39 5.89 2.57
CA TRP A 89 8.34 4.51 3.03
C TRP A 89 7.20 4.36 4.02
N THR A 90 6.34 3.37 3.78
CA THR A 90 5.22 3.03 4.66
C THR A 90 5.39 1.60 5.17
N HIS A 91 5.19 1.40 6.48
CA HIS A 91 5.34 0.12 7.14
C HIS A 91 4.03 -0.31 7.77
N THR A 92 3.34 -1.27 7.16
CA THR A 92 2.05 -1.74 7.66
C THR A 92 2.22 -3.07 8.38
N VAL A 93 1.70 -3.17 9.60
CA VAL A 93 1.59 -4.43 10.35
C VAL A 93 0.13 -4.73 10.61
N GLY A 94 -0.25 -6.00 10.51
CA GLY A 94 -1.61 -6.42 10.86
C GLY A 94 -1.67 -7.80 11.47
N VAL A 95 -2.70 -8.01 12.28
CA VAL A 95 -3.04 -9.28 12.90
C VAL A 95 -4.55 -9.46 12.90
N GLY A 96 -4.99 -10.66 12.59
CA GLY A 96 -6.41 -11.02 12.56
C GLY A 96 -6.66 -12.39 13.14
N SER A 97 -7.86 -12.62 13.64
CA SER A 97 -8.30 -13.93 14.12
C SER A 97 -9.78 -14.13 13.91
N SER A 98 -10.16 -15.34 13.51
CA SER A 98 -11.54 -15.78 13.38
C SER A 98 -11.79 -17.04 14.21
N LEU A 99 -12.92 -17.04 14.91
CA LEU A 99 -13.39 -18.12 15.76
C LEU A 99 -14.80 -18.53 15.31
N THR A 100 -14.97 -19.81 15.01
CA THR A 100 -16.24 -20.39 14.56
C THR A 100 -16.79 -21.34 15.63
N PHE A 101 -18.03 -21.12 16.05
CA PHE A 101 -18.70 -21.86 17.11
C PHE A 101 -20.15 -22.21 16.73
N LEU A 102 -20.85 -22.97 17.59
CA LEU A 102 -22.19 -23.51 17.34
C LEU A 102 -22.28 -24.40 16.08
N GLU A 103 -21.45 -25.44 15.97
CA GLU A 103 -21.43 -26.34 14.80
C GLU A 103 -21.26 -25.58 13.46
N ASN A 104 -20.34 -24.62 13.43
CA ASN A 104 -20.07 -23.79 12.25
C ASN A 104 -21.24 -22.88 11.80
N ARG A 105 -22.13 -22.51 12.73
CA ARG A 105 -23.25 -21.60 12.43
C ARG A 105 -22.97 -20.14 12.74
N LEU A 106 -21.96 -19.85 13.56
CA LEU A 106 -21.59 -18.50 13.94
C LEU A 106 -20.07 -18.34 13.91
N THR A 107 -19.59 -17.36 13.16
CA THR A 107 -18.19 -16.97 13.10
C THR A 107 -18.03 -15.56 13.61
N TRP A 108 -17.11 -15.38 14.56
CA TRP A 108 -16.65 -14.08 15.02
C TRP A 108 -15.24 -13.82 14.49
N SER A 109 -15.00 -12.63 13.95
CA SER A 109 -13.67 -12.23 13.46
C SER A 109 -13.27 -10.89 14.07
N THR A 110 -11.97 -10.68 14.26
CA THR A 110 -11.39 -9.44 14.76
C THR A 110 -10.06 -9.20 14.06
N ASP A 111 -9.87 -7.97 13.60
CA ASP A 111 -8.72 -7.55 12.82
C ASP A 111 -8.18 -6.23 13.36
N TYR A 112 -6.86 -6.11 13.37
CA TYR A 112 -6.16 -4.88 13.72
C TYR A 112 -5.00 -4.65 12.78
N SER A 113 -4.86 -3.42 12.30
CA SER A 113 -3.75 -3.00 11.45
C SER A 113 -3.29 -1.59 11.80
N PHE A 114 -1.99 -1.34 11.64
CA PHE A 114 -1.34 -0.05 11.84
C PHE A 114 -0.30 0.18 10.74
N SER A 115 -0.17 1.43 10.29
CA SER A 115 0.69 1.87 9.19
C SER A 115 1.39 3.18 9.52
#